data_AF-A0A8K0HQ55-F1
#
_entry.id   AF-A0A8K0HQ55-F1
#
_cell.length_a   1.000
_cell.length_b   1.000
_cell.length_c   1.000
_cell.angle_alpha   90.00
_cell.angle_beta   90.00
_cell.angle_gamma   90.00
#
_symmetry.space_group_name_H-M   'P 1'
#
loop_
_entity.id
_entity.type
_entity.pdbx_description
1 polymer ?
#
loop_
_entity_poly.entity_id
_entity_poly.type
_entity_poly.pdbx_seq_one_letter_code
_entity_poly.pdbx_strand_id
1 'polypeptide(L)'
;MLNVLGLPSGEEGAELTEKEISWAHKVKALELYPDKRLHDPNAHSNFQMLKSSYDTLMDEKARKLFDHLLKVKQEQLRRQSERDAKRRKMVSDLERVRAAFATNLAAKAREKKSRELQGILKRMQEQGQYKQAKWKLICLIRRPI
;
A
#
# COMPACT_ATOMS: atom_id res chain seq x y z
N MET A 1 24.83 1.42 15.07
CA MET A 1 26.13 1.43 15.77
C MET A 1 26.20 2.55 16.78
N LEU A 2 26.03 3.82 16.40
CA LEU A 2 26.01 4.95 17.36
C LEU A 2 24.96 4.81 18.47
N ASN A 3 23.76 4.36 18.11
CA ASN A 3 22.68 4.13 19.09
C ASN A 3 23.01 3.04 20.14
N VAL A 4 23.90 2.09 19.83
CA VAL A 4 24.33 1.03 20.77
C VAL A 4 25.24 1.62 21.86
N LEU A 5 26.01 2.65 21.52
CA LEU A 5 26.83 3.43 22.45
C LEU A 5 26.04 4.54 23.17
N GLY A 6 24.75 4.71 22.86
CA GLY A 6 23.94 5.82 23.37
C GLY A 6 24.34 7.19 22.81
N LEU A 7 25.02 7.22 21.66
CA LEU A 7 25.46 8.44 21.00
C LEU A 7 24.39 8.92 20.00
N PRO A 8 24.21 10.25 19.84
CA PRO A 8 23.27 10.79 18.87
C PRO A 8 23.64 10.34 17.45
N SER A 9 22.63 9.94 16.69
CA SER A 9 22.79 9.50 15.30
C SER A 9 22.41 10.65 14.37
N GLY A 10 23.33 11.11 13.52
CA GLY A 10 23.10 12.26 12.64
C GLY A 10 24.41 12.94 12.25
N GLU A 11 24.35 14.23 11.91
CA GLU A 11 25.54 15.07 11.65
C GLU A 11 26.44 15.15 12.90
N GLU A 12 25.83 15.31 14.08
CA GLU A 12 26.53 15.28 15.38
C GLU A 12 27.28 13.98 15.61
N GLY A 13 26.70 12.86 15.15
CA GLY A 13 27.29 11.54 15.24
C GLY A 13 28.47 11.32 14.29
N ALA A 14 28.68 12.19 13.30
CA ALA A 14 29.83 12.15 12.37
C ALA A 14 31.03 12.97 12.91
N GLU A 15 30.77 13.99 13.72
CA GLU A 15 31.80 14.86 14.32
C GLU A 15 32.42 14.30 15.60
N LEU A 16 31.87 13.21 16.15
CA LEU A 16 32.39 12.58 17.36
C LEU A 16 33.86 12.17 17.23
N THR A 17 34.65 12.64 18.19
CA THR A 17 36.06 12.33 18.33
C THR A 17 36.26 10.92 18.90
N GLU A 18 37.40 10.29 18.60
CA GLU A 18 37.77 8.98 19.14
C GLU A 18 37.70 8.93 20.68
N LYS A 19 38.01 10.05 21.34
CA LYS A 19 37.95 10.17 22.81
C LYS A 19 36.53 10.04 23.34
N GLU A 20 35.57 10.68 22.68
CA GLU A 20 34.15 10.62 23.06
C GLU A 20 33.58 9.22 22.80
N ILE A 21 33.97 8.59 21.68
CA ILE A 21 33.59 7.21 21.36
C ILE A 21 34.14 6.23 22.41
N SER A 22 35.41 6.40 22.80
CA SER A 22 36.04 5.59 23.85
C SER A 22 35.39 5.79 25.22
N TRP A 23 35.05 7.04 25.55
CA TRP A 23 34.36 7.34 26.80
C TRP A 23 32.96 6.73 26.84
N ALA A 24 32.16 6.91 25.78
CA ALA A 24 30.82 6.32 25.67
C ALA A 24 30.86 4.79 25.73
N HIS A 25 31.85 4.16 25.09
CA HIS A 25 32.07 2.72 25.19
C HIS A 25 32.36 2.28 26.62
N LYS A 26 33.23 3.00 27.35
CA LYS A 26 33.53 2.68 28.76
C LYS A 26 32.29 2.78 29.64
N VAL A 27 31.51 3.86 29.49
CA VAL A 27 30.27 4.05 30.26
C VAL A 27 29.28 2.91 29.96
N LYS A 28 29.04 2.61 28.68
CA LYS A 28 28.12 1.54 28.29
C LYS A 28 28.60 0.13 28.64
N ALA A 29 29.91 -0.12 28.60
CA ALA A 29 30.47 -1.40 28.98
C ALA A 29 30.28 -1.69 30.47
N LEU A 30 30.32 -0.66 31.32
CA LEU A 30 30.04 -0.79 32.75
C LEU A 30 28.55 -1.08 33.03
N GLU A 31 27.65 -0.49 32.25
CA GLU A 31 26.20 -0.73 32.35
C GLU A 31 25.80 -2.12 31.82
N LEU A 32 26.37 -2.53 30.70
CA LEU A 32 26.01 -3.76 29.98
C LEU A 32 26.88 -4.96 30.36
N TYR A 33 27.66 -4.88 31.44
CA TYR A 33 28.56 -5.96 31.83
C TYR A 33 27.78 -7.25 32.18
N PRO A 34 28.10 -8.40 31.56
CA PRO A 34 27.30 -9.63 31.71
C PRO A 34 27.19 -10.14 33.15
N ASP A 35 28.25 -9.97 33.95
CA ASP A 35 28.30 -10.44 35.34
C ASP A 35 27.32 -9.71 36.26
N LYS A 36 26.93 -8.46 35.92
CA LYS A 36 25.92 -7.71 36.67
C LYS A 36 24.49 -7.98 36.19
N ARG A 37 24.33 -8.72 35.08
CA ARG A 37 23.05 -8.93 34.38
C ARG A 37 22.75 -10.42 34.20
N LEU A 38 22.96 -11.22 35.25
CA LEU A 38 22.73 -12.67 35.25
C LEU A 38 21.30 -13.09 34.87
N HIS A 39 20.30 -12.22 35.05
CA HIS A 39 18.91 -12.49 34.71
C HIS A 39 18.54 -12.15 33.25
N ASP A 40 19.42 -11.48 32.50
CA ASP A 40 19.17 -11.12 31.10
C ASP A 40 19.88 -12.12 30.17
N PRO A 41 19.15 -13.00 29.46
CA PRO A 41 19.74 -13.97 28.54
C PRO A 41 20.47 -13.29 27.37
N ASN A 42 20.16 -12.03 27.07
CA ASN A 42 20.79 -11.26 26.01
C ASN A 42 22.02 -10.47 26.48
N ALA A 43 22.39 -10.51 27.77
CA ALA A 43 23.49 -9.70 28.31
C ALA A 43 24.81 -9.93 27.54
N HIS A 44 25.13 -11.18 27.22
CA HIS A 44 26.33 -11.51 26.46
C HIS A 44 26.26 -10.98 25.01
N SER A 45 25.13 -11.18 24.32
CA SER A 45 24.92 -10.68 22.95
C SER A 45 24.99 -9.15 22.89
N ASN A 46 24.41 -8.47 23.87
CA ASN A 46 24.43 -7.01 23.96
C ASN A 46 25.86 -6.49 24.16
N PHE A 47 26.66 -7.15 24.99
CA PHE A 47 28.05 -6.78 25.22
C PHE A 47 28.94 -7.05 23.98
N GLN A 48 28.72 -8.17 23.29
CA GLN A 48 29.39 -8.45 22.01
C GLN A 48 29.04 -7.39 20.96
N MET A 49 27.77 -7.01 20.85
CA MET A 49 27.30 -5.99 19.92
C MET A 49 27.85 -4.59 20.24
N LEU A 50 28.00 -4.27 21.53
CA LEU A 50 28.67 -3.04 21.98
C LEU A 50 30.14 -3.03 21.52
N LYS A 51 30.87 -4.11 21.76
CA LYS A 51 32.27 -4.24 21.37
C LYS A 51 32.46 -4.14 19.85
N SER A 52 31.66 -4.88 19.08
CA SER A 52 31.74 -4.84 17.61
C SER A 52 31.41 -3.45 17.05
N SER A 53 30.45 -2.74 17.67
CA SER A 53 30.11 -1.37 17.28
C SER A 53 31.27 -0.42 17.56
N TYR A 54 31.94 -0.57 18.70
CA TYR A 54 33.12 0.22 19.05
C TYR A 54 34.29 -0.03 18.08
N ASP A 55 34.60 -1.30 17.79
CA ASP A 55 35.69 -1.68 16.88
C ASP A 55 35.48 -1.09 15.47
N THR A 56 34.23 -1.08 14.99
CA THR A 56 33.87 -0.49 13.69
C THR A 56 33.91 1.03 13.68
N LEU A 57 33.61 1.68 14.81
CA LEU A 57 33.65 3.15 14.92
C LEU A 57 35.05 3.70 15.15
N MET A 58 35.96 2.88 15.69
CA MET A 58 37.37 3.23 15.86
C MET A 58 38.14 3.21 14.53
N ASP A 59 37.74 2.38 13.57
CA ASP A 59 38.31 2.43 12.23
C ASP A 59 37.58 3.46 11.36
N GLU A 60 38.27 4.56 11.02
CA GLU A 60 37.75 5.62 10.16
C GLU A 60 37.32 5.11 8.78
N LYS A 61 38.03 4.12 8.21
CA LYS A 61 37.67 3.52 6.92
C LYS A 61 36.39 2.72 7.04
N ALA A 62 36.26 1.92 8.09
CA ALA A 62 35.08 1.12 8.35
C ALA A 62 33.85 2.02 8.60
N ARG A 63 34.01 3.13 9.33
CA ARG A 63 32.98 4.14 9.55
C ARG A 63 32.48 4.75 8.23
N LYS A 64 33.40 5.21 7.37
CA LYS A 64 33.05 5.78 6.05
C LYS A 64 32.32 4.77 5.16
N LEU A 65 32.78 3.52 5.11
CA LEU A 65 32.13 2.46 4.33
C LEU A 65 30.72 2.16 4.84
N PHE A 66 30.55 2.10 6.15
CA PHE A 66 29.25 1.88 6.75
C PHE A 66 28.27 3.03 6.47
N ASP A 67 28.72 4.27 6.63
CA ASP A 67 27.90 5.46 6.32
C ASP A 67 27.51 5.49 4.84
N HIS A 68 28.42 5.11 3.95
CA HIS A 68 28.13 4.96 2.53
C HIS A 68 27.07 3.89 2.26
N LEU A 69 27.19 2.70 2.89
CA LEU A 69 26.19 1.64 2.77
C LEU A 69 24.81 2.08 3.27
N LEU A 70 24.74 2.82 4.38
CA LEU A 70 23.50 3.37 4.89
C LEU A 70 22.87 4.36 3.90
N LYS A 71 23.66 5.29 3.34
CA LYS A 71 23.20 6.24 2.32
C LYS A 71 22.66 5.52 1.08
N VAL A 72 23.39 4.51 0.58
CA VAL A 72 22.96 3.70 -0.57
C VAL A 72 21.63 3.00 -0.27
N LYS A 73 21.50 2.38 0.91
CA LYS A 73 20.26 1.69 1.31
C LYS A 73 19.07 2.65 1.42
N GLN A 74 19.27 3.82 2.03
CA GLN A 74 18.23 4.85 2.13
C GLN A 74 17.81 5.34 0.75
N GLU A 75 18.76 5.61 -0.13
CA GLU A 75 18.48 6.03 -1.51
C GLU A 75 17.76 4.94 -2.31
N GLN A 76 18.12 3.67 -2.12
CA GLN A 76 17.41 2.55 -2.72
C GLN A 76 15.95 2.49 -2.26
N LEU A 77 15.70 2.62 -0.95
CA LEU A 77 14.35 2.65 -0.38
C LEU A 77 13.53 3.83 -0.93
N ARG A 78 14.14 5.02 -1.02
CA ARG A 78 13.50 6.21 -1.60
C ARG A 78 13.13 5.99 -3.08
N ARG A 79 14.07 5.47 -3.88
CA ARG A 79 13.78 5.17 -5.29
C ARG A 79 12.72 4.08 -5.44
N GLN A 80 12.70 3.09 -4.56
CA GLN A 80 11.69 2.05 -4.57
C GLN A 80 10.30 2.62 -4.23
N SER A 81 10.20 3.46 -3.19
CA SER A 81 8.94 4.07 -2.80
C SER A 81 8.37 4.98 -3.91
N GLU A 82 9.22 5.72 -4.61
CA GLU A 82 8.84 6.54 -5.77
C GLU A 82 8.33 5.69 -6.94
N ARG A 83 9.04 4.60 -7.26
CA ARG A 83 8.60 3.66 -8.31
C ARG A 83 7.28 3.00 -7.95
N ASP A 84 7.10 2.61 -6.70
CA ASP A 84 5.88 1.98 -6.23
C ASP A 84 4.70 2.97 -6.23
N ALA A 85 4.93 4.23 -5.86
CA ALA A 85 3.93 5.28 -5.98
C ALA A 85 3.50 5.50 -7.43
N LYS A 86 4.46 5.55 -8.38
CA LYS A 86 4.18 5.65 -9.82
C LYS A 86 3.40 4.44 -10.32
N ARG A 87 3.78 3.23 -9.91
CA ARG A 87 3.08 1.98 -10.26
C ARG A 87 1.64 2.00 -9.75
N ARG A 88 1.42 2.33 -8.48
CA ARG A 88 0.07 2.41 -7.88
C ARG A 88 -0.82 3.41 -8.62
N LYS A 89 -0.29 4.60 -8.94
CA LYS A 89 -1.03 5.61 -9.71
C LYS A 89 -1.45 5.07 -11.09
N MET A 90 -0.52 4.45 -11.81
CA MET A 90 -0.81 3.87 -13.13
C MET A 90 -1.88 2.77 -13.06
N VAL A 91 -1.80 1.88 -12.07
CA VAL A 91 -2.80 0.82 -11.86
C VAL A 91 -4.17 1.43 -11.58
N SER A 92 -4.25 2.40 -10.67
CA SER A 92 -5.50 3.09 -10.34
C SER A 92 -6.11 3.81 -11.54
N ASP A 93 -5.28 4.46 -12.36
CA ASP A 93 -5.74 5.13 -13.59
C ASP A 93 -6.29 4.11 -14.60
N LEU A 94 -5.62 2.96 -14.78
CA LEU A 94 -6.09 1.89 -15.66
C LEU A 94 -7.39 1.26 -15.15
N GLU A 95 -7.52 1.05 -13.84
CA GLU A 95 -8.75 0.55 -13.22
C GLU A 95 -9.91 1.52 -13.41
N ARG A 96 -9.68 2.83 -13.25
CA ARG A 96 -10.68 3.87 -13.51
C ARG A 96 -11.16 3.84 -14.95
N VAL A 97 -10.25 3.70 -15.91
CA VAL A 97 -10.58 3.59 -17.33
C VAL A 97 -11.38 2.31 -17.61
N ARG A 98 -10.96 1.16 -17.07
CA ARG A 98 -11.68 -0.11 -17.22
C ARG A 98 -13.09 -0.05 -16.64
N ALA A 99 -13.23 0.53 -15.44
CA ALA A 99 -14.52 0.70 -14.79
C ALA A 99 -15.43 1.61 -15.60
N ALA A 100 -14.94 2.76 -16.06
CA ALA A 100 -15.71 3.68 -16.91
C ALA A 100 -16.14 3.03 -18.23
N PHE A 101 -15.28 2.20 -18.83
CA PHE A 101 -15.65 1.46 -20.04
C PHE A 101 -16.73 0.41 -19.76
N ALA A 102 -16.60 -0.36 -18.68
CA ALA A 102 -17.57 -1.36 -18.27
C ALA A 102 -18.95 -0.74 -17.94
N THR A 103 -18.98 0.41 -17.25
CA THR A 103 -20.24 1.13 -16.96
C THR A 103 -20.91 1.64 -18.23
N ASN A 104 -20.14 2.18 -19.18
CA ASN A 104 -20.67 2.61 -20.47
C ASN A 104 -21.25 1.45 -21.29
N LEU A 105 -20.57 0.30 -21.33
CA LEU A 105 -21.08 -0.90 -21.98
C LEU A 105 -22.37 -1.40 -21.31
N ALA A 106 -22.40 -1.43 -19.98
CA ALA A 106 -23.59 -1.83 -19.22
C ALA A 106 -24.76 -0.86 -19.44
N ALA A 107 -24.51 0.44 -19.51
CA ALA A 107 -25.53 1.46 -19.79
C ALA A 107 -26.13 1.26 -21.19
N LYS A 108 -25.30 1.08 -22.22
CA LYS A 108 -25.77 0.77 -23.59
C LYS A 108 -26.59 -0.51 -23.66
N ALA A 109 -26.16 -1.56 -22.95
CA ALA A 109 -26.89 -2.82 -22.90
C ALA A 109 -28.26 -2.67 -22.22
N ARG A 110 -28.34 -1.91 -21.12
CA ARG A 110 -29.60 -1.59 -20.43
C ARG A 110 -30.54 -0.78 -21.31
N GLU A 111 -30.02 0.22 -22.01
CA GLU A 111 -30.79 1.03 -22.93
C GLU A 111 -31.39 0.19 -24.05
N LYS A 112 -30.58 -0.69 -24.68
CA LYS A 112 -31.06 -1.61 -25.73
C LYS A 112 -32.18 -2.51 -25.21
N LYS A 113 -31.99 -3.13 -24.05
CA LYS A 113 -33.02 -3.97 -23.39
C LYS A 113 -34.29 -3.19 -23.07
N SER A 114 -34.16 -1.94 -22.61
CA SER A 114 -35.32 -1.07 -22.33
C SER A 114 -36.11 -0.80 -23.60
N ARG A 115 -35.44 -0.47 -24.72
CA ARG A 115 -36.08 -0.27 -26.02
C ARG A 115 -36.80 -1.53 -26.51
N GLU A 116 -36.15 -2.70 -26.38
CA GLU A 116 -36.75 -4.00 -26.73
C GLU A 116 -38.01 -4.28 -25.89
N LEU A 117 -37.94 -4.07 -24.58
CA LEU A 117 -39.05 -4.27 -23.67
C LEU A 117 -40.22 -3.32 -23.96
N GLN A 118 -39.93 -2.04 -24.22
CA GLN A 118 -40.95 -1.07 -24.64
C GLN A 118 -41.64 -1.50 -25.93
N GLY A 119 -40.89 -2.02 -26.91
CA GLY A 119 -41.44 -2.56 -28.14
C GLY A 119 -42.37 -3.76 -27.91
N ILE A 120 -42.00 -4.68 -27.01
CA ILE A 120 -42.83 -5.82 -26.63
C ILE A 120 -44.12 -5.35 -25.94
N LEU A 121 -44.00 -4.44 -24.96
CA LEU A 121 -45.14 -3.88 -24.24
C LEU A 121 -46.13 -3.19 -25.19
N LYS A 122 -45.63 -2.39 -26.14
CA LYS A 122 -46.47 -1.74 -27.15
C LYS A 122 -47.25 -2.75 -27.98
N ARG A 123 -46.58 -3.79 -28.50
CA ARG A 123 -47.24 -4.87 -29.25
C ARG A 123 -48.30 -5.60 -28.41
N MET A 124 -48.02 -5.84 -27.12
CA MET A 124 -49.00 -6.45 -26.22
C MET A 124 -50.23 -5.57 -26.00
N GLN A 125 -50.05 -4.25 -25.84
CA GLN A 125 -51.16 -3.32 -25.70
C GLN A 125 -52.03 -3.27 -26.97
N GLU A 126 -51.40 -3.20 -28.15
CA GLU A 126 -52.10 -3.25 -29.44
C GLU A 126 -52.91 -4.54 -29.59
N GLN A 127 -52.34 -5.70 -29.22
CA GLN A 127 -53.08 -6.95 -29.21
C GLN A 127 -54.24 -6.96 -28.21
N GLY A 128 -54.06 -6.36 -27.03
CA GLY A 128 -55.13 -6.19 -26.04
C GLY A 128 -56.29 -5.37 -26.60
N GLN A 129 -55.99 -4.23 -27.21
CA GLN A 129 -56.98 -3.36 -27.86
C GLN A 129 -57.68 -4.08 -29.02
N TYR A 130 -56.93 -4.79 -29.87
CA TYR A 130 -57.49 -5.57 -30.97
C TYR A 130 -58.46 -6.65 -30.46
N LYS A 131 -58.04 -7.45 -29.47
CA LYS A 131 -58.91 -8.48 -28.87
C LYS A 131 -60.17 -7.86 -28.29
N GLN A 132 -60.06 -6.74 -27.59
CA GLN A 132 -61.19 -6.04 -26.99
C GLN A 132 -62.15 -5.46 -28.04
N ALA A 133 -61.64 -4.83 -29.10
CA ALA A 133 -62.42 -4.32 -30.22
C ALA A 133 -63.15 -5.46 -30.95
N LYS A 134 -62.44 -6.56 -31.22
CA LYS A 134 -63.00 -7.77 -31.82
C LYS A 134 -64.12 -8.35 -30.95
N TRP A 135 -63.92 -8.42 -29.63
CA TRP A 135 -64.91 -8.92 -28.69
C TRP A 135 -66.18 -8.04 -28.68
N LYS A 136 -66.01 -6.71 -28.66
CA LYS A 136 -67.12 -5.74 -28.77
C LYS A 136 -67.90 -5.91 -30.08
N LEU A 137 -67.21 -6.07 -31.21
CA LEU A 137 -67.86 -6.27 -32.51
C LEU A 137 -68.66 -7.58 -32.54
N ILE A 138 -68.09 -8.68 -32.03
CA ILE A 138 -68.80 -9.96 -31.92
C ILE A 138 -70.06 -9.82 -31.06
N CYS A 139 -69.97 -9.17 -29.90
CA CYS A 139 -71.13 -8.93 -29.05
C CYS A 139 -72.21 -8.08 -29.73
N LEU A 140 -71.83 -7.10 -30.56
CA LEU A 140 -72.78 -6.26 -31.28
C LEU A 140 -73.53 -7.05 -32.37
N ILE A 141 -72.84 -7.93 -33.10
CA ILE A 141 -73.42 -8.80 -34.14
C ILE A 141 -74.34 -9.88 -33.54
N ARG A 142 -74.03 -10.35 -32.32
CA ARG A 142 -74.79 -11.40 -31.64
C ARG A 142 -75.94 -10.89 -30.75
N ARG A 143 -76.21 -9.57 -30.74
CA ARG A 143 -77.39 -9.04 -30.04
C ARG A 143 -78.66 -9.44 -30.80
N PRO A 144 -79.63 -10.11 -30.16
CA PRO A 144 -80.91 -10.39 -30.80
C PRO A 144 -81.70 -9.09 -30.99
N ILE A 145 -82.42 -9.01 -32.12
CA ILE A 145 -83.35 -7.92 -32.48
C ILE A 145 -84.47 -7.83 -31.44
#